data_AF-A0AAV9IRA1-F1
#
_entry.id   AF-A0AAV9IRA1-F1
#
_cell.length_a   1.000
_cell.length_b   1.000
_cell.length_c   1.000
_cell.angle_alpha   90.00
_cell.angle_beta   90.00
_cell.angle_gamma   90.00
#
_symmetry.space_group_name_H-M   'P 1'
#
loop_
_entity.id
_entity.type
_entity.pdbx_description
1 polymer ?
#
loop_
_entity_poly.entity_id
_entity_poly.type
_entity_poly.pdbx_seq_one_letter_code
_entity_poly.pdbx_strand_id
1 'polypeptide(L)'
;MPYYFAIVTEQDRLVHDLYYPPPTTTTTTTTSISPTQRRATDRAPVPPALHTFQFVAHAALDVIEANQWSTRDMHLRNVDRYGNLAVSAWLTPDASTRLLLVHSATDEATRAAKAFLQSAYELYVLLVLCNPFHLATEPVQSARFHEQLLLLAKKHLSG
;
A
#
# COMPACT_ATOMS: atom_id res chain seq x y z
N MET A 1 2.94 -10.81 -10.85
CA MET A 1 2.58 -9.39 -11.12
C MET A 1 2.90 -8.57 -9.88
N PRO A 2 3.35 -7.31 -10.00
CA PRO A 2 3.61 -6.49 -8.83
C PRO A 2 2.32 -6.04 -8.15
N TYR A 3 2.43 -5.82 -6.85
CA TYR A 3 1.40 -5.33 -5.95
C TYR A 3 1.93 -4.08 -5.27
N TYR A 4 1.05 -3.09 -5.09
CA TYR A 4 1.36 -1.89 -4.32
C TYR A 4 0.35 -1.75 -3.19
N PHE A 5 0.85 -1.86 -1.97
CA PHE A 5 0.08 -1.70 -0.74
C PHE A 5 0.38 -0.34 -0.12
N ALA A 6 -0.66 0.34 0.37
CA ALA A 6 -0.52 1.61 1.05
C ALA A 6 -1.50 1.72 2.22
N ILE A 7 -1.07 2.36 3.29
CA ILE A 7 -1.92 2.75 4.42
C ILE A 7 -2.04 4.26 4.39
N VAL A 8 -3.26 4.77 4.30
CA VAL A 8 -3.54 6.20 4.16
C VAL A 8 -4.52 6.63 5.25
N THR A 9 -4.22 7.73 5.96
CA THR A 9 -5.15 8.30 6.95
C THR A 9 -6.24 9.14 6.29
N GLU A 10 -7.19 9.63 7.09
CA GLU A 10 -8.28 10.52 6.69
C GLU A 10 -7.82 11.80 5.99
N GLN A 11 -6.65 12.33 6.35
CA GLN A 11 -6.06 13.54 5.73
C GLN A 11 -5.25 13.24 4.46
N ASP A 12 -5.55 12.13 3.78
CA ASP A 12 -4.83 11.60 2.62
C ASP A 12 -3.31 11.46 2.81
N ARG A 13 -2.89 11.31 4.07
CA ARG A 13 -1.48 11.15 4.43
C ARG A 13 -1.09 9.69 4.33
N LEU A 14 -0.07 9.41 3.53
CA LEU A 14 0.55 8.09 3.47
C LEU A 14 1.30 7.80 4.77
N VAL A 15 0.89 6.73 5.46
CA VAL A 15 1.48 6.26 6.72
C VAL A 15 2.55 5.20 6.47
N HIS A 16 2.30 4.29 5.53
CA HIS A 16 3.22 3.22 5.16
C HIS A 16 2.91 2.72 3.75
N ASP A 17 3.94 2.44 2.95
CA ASP A 17 3.84 1.82 1.62
C ASP A 17 4.65 0.53 1.54
N LEU A 18 4.21 -0.40 0.68
CA LEU A 18 4.95 -1.60 0.36
C LEU A 18 4.76 -1.94 -1.12
N TYR A 19 5.88 -2.15 -1.81
CA TYR A 19 5.89 -2.70 -3.15
C TYR A 19 6.39 -4.14 -3.14
N TYR A 20 5.60 -5.04 -3.70
CA TYR A 20 5.88 -6.46 -3.69
C TYR A 20 5.72 -7.08 -5.09
N PRO A 21 6.65 -7.91 -5.58
CA PRO A 21 7.96 -8.19 -4.99
C PRO A 21 8.85 -6.94 -5.00
N PRO A 22 9.84 -6.85 -4.09
CA PRO A 22 10.78 -5.73 -4.09
C PRO A 22 11.50 -5.66 -5.45
N PRO A 23 11.79 -4.44 -5.94
CA PRO A 23 12.42 -4.28 -7.24
C PRO A 23 13.81 -4.90 -7.20
N THR A 24 14.04 -5.93 -8.01
CA THR A 24 15.39 -6.45 -8.25
C THR A 24 16.15 -5.37 -9.01
N THR A 25 17.18 -4.80 -8.38
CA THR A 25 18.12 -3.86 -9.01
C THR A 25 18.80 -4.55 -10.19
N THR A 26 18.23 -4.42 -11.38
CA THR A 26 18.87 -4.83 -12.63
C THR A 26 18.44 -3.87 -13.71
N THR A 27 19.17 -2.76 -13.84
CA THR A 27 19.50 -2.11 -15.13
C THR A 27 20.56 -1.04 -14.87
N THR A 28 21.77 -1.36 -15.30
CA THR A 28 22.84 -0.43 -15.66
C THR A 28 22.30 0.62 -16.63
N THR A 29 22.40 1.90 -16.29
CA THR A 29 22.51 2.97 -17.30
C THR A 29 23.48 4.00 -16.76
N THR A 30 24.72 3.86 -17.23
CA THR A 30 25.80 4.84 -17.09
C THR A 30 25.38 6.12 -17.80
N THR A 31 25.06 7.17 -17.05
CA THR A 31 25.21 8.53 -17.56
C THR A 31 25.86 9.38 -16.47
N SER A 32 27.14 9.64 -16.67
CA SER A 32 28.00 10.50 -15.86
C SER A 32 27.53 11.94 -15.89
N ILE A 33 27.13 12.53 -14.76
CA ILE A 33 27.19 13.99 -14.54
C ILE A 33 27.45 14.31 -13.05
N SER A 34 28.58 15.02 -12.85
CA SER A 34 29.06 15.93 -11.79
C SER A 34 28.58 15.87 -10.31
N PRO A 35 29.49 16.02 -9.32
CA PRO A 35 29.19 15.85 -7.90
C PRO A 35 28.96 17.19 -7.18
N THR A 36 27.74 17.74 -7.18
CA THR A 36 27.40 18.88 -6.30
C THR A 36 25.90 19.02 -6.03
N GLN A 37 25.22 17.96 -5.54
CA GLN A 37 23.94 18.14 -4.84
C GLN A 37 23.63 16.97 -3.91
N ARG A 38 24.33 16.89 -2.77
CA ARG A 38 23.94 15.94 -1.70
C ARG A 38 22.80 16.54 -0.89
N ARG A 39 21.55 16.29 -1.29
CA ARG A 39 20.37 16.38 -0.40
C ARG A 39 19.23 15.48 -0.92
N ALA A 40 18.86 14.48 -0.10
CA ALA A 40 17.63 13.68 -0.16
C ALA A 40 17.43 12.62 -1.28
N THR A 41 18.48 11.99 -1.81
CA THR A 41 18.32 10.88 -2.78
C THR A 41 19.23 9.69 -2.50
N ASP A 42 19.09 9.07 -1.32
CA ASP A 42 19.67 7.74 -1.05
C ASP A 42 18.65 6.61 -1.28
N ARG A 43 17.55 6.92 -1.97
CA ARG A 43 16.53 5.94 -2.35
C ARG A 43 16.93 5.35 -3.70
N ALA A 44 17.03 4.02 -3.78
CA ALA A 44 17.27 3.31 -5.03
C ALA A 44 16.33 3.82 -6.15
N PRO A 45 16.74 3.76 -7.44
CA PRO A 45 15.91 4.22 -8.55
C PRO A 45 14.53 3.57 -8.46
N VAL A 46 13.51 4.38 -8.21
CA VAL A 46 12.13 3.93 -8.04
C VAL A 46 11.67 3.42 -9.41
N PRO A 47 11.27 2.14 -9.56
CA PRO A 47 10.74 1.63 -10.81
C PRO A 47 9.68 2.57 -11.41
N PRO A 48 9.69 2.85 -12.72
CA PRO A 48 8.69 3.73 -13.34
C PRO A 48 7.25 3.23 -13.13
N ALA A 49 7.07 1.92 -12.99
CA ALA A 49 5.77 1.31 -12.67
C ALA A 49 5.21 1.75 -11.31
N LEU A 50 6.07 2.03 -10.32
CA LEU A 50 5.64 2.47 -8.98
C LEU A 50 4.87 3.78 -9.01
N HIS A 51 5.29 4.72 -9.85
CA HIS A 51 4.62 6.01 -9.96
C HIS A 51 3.19 5.83 -10.48
N THR A 52 2.98 4.86 -11.38
CA THR A 52 1.64 4.51 -11.86
C THR A 52 0.80 3.90 -10.76
N PHE A 53 1.35 2.97 -9.97
CA PHE A 53 0.62 2.36 -8.85
C PHE A 53 0.25 3.38 -7.76
N GLN A 54 1.17 4.30 -7.43
CA GLN A 54 0.93 5.39 -6.49
C GLN A 54 -0.17 6.32 -6.99
N PHE A 55 -0.13 6.69 -8.26
CA PHE A 55 -1.15 7.52 -8.88
C PHE A 55 -2.54 6.86 -8.84
N VAL A 56 -2.63 5.59 -9.24
CA VAL A 56 -3.89 4.83 -9.23
C VAL A 56 -4.42 4.67 -7.80
N ALA A 57 -3.55 4.38 -6.82
CA ALA A 57 -3.97 4.29 -5.42
C ALA A 57 -4.50 5.62 -4.88
N HIS A 58 -3.88 6.74 -5.26
CA HIS A 58 -4.30 8.07 -4.81
C HIS A 58 -5.62 8.50 -5.47
N ALA A 59 -5.79 8.26 -6.77
CA ALA A 59 -7.04 8.54 -7.48
C ALA A 59 -8.24 7.75 -6.92
N ALA A 60 -8.00 6.56 -6.37
CA ALA A 60 -9.04 5.74 -5.77
C ALA A 60 -9.54 6.26 -4.40
N LEU A 61 -8.84 7.19 -3.74
CA LEU A 61 -9.22 7.69 -2.42
C LEU A 61 -10.58 8.41 -2.44
N ASP A 62 -10.81 9.24 -3.46
CA ASP A 62 -12.07 9.97 -3.63
C ASP A 62 -13.25 8.98 -3.77
N VAL A 63 -13.04 7.90 -4.52
CA VAL A 63 -14.05 6.86 -4.73
C VAL A 63 -14.32 6.09 -3.44
N ILE A 64 -13.29 5.83 -2.63
CA ILE A 64 -13.45 5.21 -1.30
C ILE A 64 -14.26 6.12 -0.39
N GLU A 65 -13.94 7.42 -0.34
CA GLU A 65 -14.63 8.37 0.52
C GLU A 65 -16.13 8.47 0.21
N ALA A 66 -16.48 8.44 -1.08
CA ALA A 66 -17.87 8.43 -1.52
C ALA A 66 -18.63 7.14 -1.11
N ASN A 67 -17.94 6.00 -1.02
CA ASN A 67 -18.55 4.70 -0.79
C ASN A 67 -18.46 4.21 0.67
N GLN A 68 -17.56 4.76 1.50
CA GLN A 68 -17.28 4.25 2.84
C GLN A 68 -18.49 4.24 3.78
N TRP A 69 -19.43 5.17 3.60
CA TRP A 69 -20.66 5.26 4.39
C TRP A 69 -21.84 4.49 3.80
N SER A 70 -21.69 3.96 2.58
CA SER A 70 -22.77 3.26 1.86
C SER A 70 -22.88 1.78 2.25
N THR A 71 -21.83 1.22 2.85
CA THR A 71 -21.71 -0.21 3.15
C THR A 71 -21.23 -0.42 4.58
N ARG A 72 -21.72 -1.47 5.25
CA ARG A 72 -21.28 -1.88 6.60
C ARG A 72 -20.04 -2.78 6.59
N ASP A 73 -19.70 -3.33 5.43
CA ASP A 73 -18.50 -4.14 5.27
C ASP A 73 -17.25 -3.26 5.28
N MET A 74 -16.26 -3.66 6.05
CA MET A 74 -14.96 -2.97 6.09
C MET A 74 -14.15 -3.17 4.81
N HIS A 75 -14.47 -4.20 4.02
CA HIS A 75 -13.78 -4.50 2.79
C HIS A 75 -14.53 -3.96 1.59
N LEU A 76 -13.88 -3.07 0.84
CA LEU A 76 -14.38 -2.59 -0.44
C LEU A 76 -13.64 -3.31 -1.56
N ARG A 77 -14.36 -4.21 -2.24
CA ARG A 77 -13.83 -4.97 -3.38
C ARG A 77 -13.86 -4.10 -4.64
N ASN A 78 -12.72 -3.97 -5.32
CA ASN A 78 -12.63 -3.35 -6.65
C ASN A 78 -13.24 -1.94 -6.67
N VAL A 79 -12.68 -1.06 -5.83
CA VAL A 79 -13.13 0.32 -5.64
C VAL A 79 -12.90 1.16 -6.88
N ASP A 80 -11.77 0.94 -7.55
CA ASP A 80 -11.44 1.60 -8.80
C ASP A 80 -10.66 0.66 -9.72
N ARG A 81 -10.72 0.92 -11.02
CA ARG A 81 -10.06 0.13 -12.06
C ARG A 81 -9.39 1.03 -13.09
N TYR A 82 -8.09 0.82 -13.26
CA TYR A 82 -7.28 1.46 -14.31
C TYR A 82 -6.67 0.41 -15.23
N GLY A 83 -7.26 0.22 -16.40
CA GLY A 83 -6.82 -0.81 -17.37
C GLY A 83 -6.89 -2.23 -16.80
N ASN A 84 -5.72 -2.85 -16.60
CA ASN A 84 -5.58 -4.17 -15.98
C ASN A 84 -5.33 -4.12 -14.47
N LEU A 85 -5.31 -2.94 -13.86
CA LEU A 85 -5.16 -2.74 -12.42
C LEU A 85 -6.53 -2.55 -11.78
N ALA A 86 -6.70 -3.18 -10.61
CA ALA A 86 -7.84 -2.96 -9.73
C ALA A 86 -7.33 -2.54 -8.35
N VAL A 87 -8.11 -1.72 -7.67
CA VAL A 87 -7.84 -1.26 -6.31
C VAL A 87 -8.84 -1.90 -5.36
N SER A 88 -8.34 -2.61 -4.36
CA SER A 88 -9.17 -3.10 -3.25
C SER A 88 -8.79 -2.36 -1.97
N ALA A 89 -9.79 -2.07 -1.13
CA ALA A 89 -9.57 -1.35 0.11
C ALA A 89 -10.11 -2.10 1.33
N TRP A 90 -9.50 -1.82 2.48
CA TRP A 90 -9.98 -2.22 3.79
C TRP A 90 -9.98 -1.01 4.72
N LEU A 91 -11.13 -0.71 5.28
CA LEU A 91 -11.37 0.47 6.11
C LEU A 91 -11.30 0.09 7.58
N THR A 92 -10.80 1.00 8.41
CA THR A 92 -11.03 0.91 9.86
C THR A 92 -12.50 1.18 10.20
N PRO A 93 -13.01 0.76 11.37
CA PRO A 93 -14.43 0.94 11.72
C PRO A 93 -14.89 2.41 11.77
N ASP A 94 -13.98 3.32 12.07
CA ASP A 94 -14.18 4.77 12.08
C ASP A 94 -13.88 5.43 10.72
N ALA A 95 -13.50 4.64 9.71
CA ALA A 95 -13.06 5.06 8.38
C ALA A 95 -11.87 6.04 8.36
N SER A 96 -11.20 6.25 9.50
CA SER A 96 -10.08 7.18 9.61
C SER A 96 -8.80 6.68 8.95
N THR A 97 -8.66 5.37 8.75
CA THR A 97 -7.51 4.77 8.07
C THR A 97 -7.97 3.77 7.01
N ARG A 98 -7.31 3.84 5.86
CA ARG A 98 -7.65 3.13 4.63
C ARG A 98 -6.44 2.32 4.20
N LEU A 99 -6.58 1.00 4.21
CA LEU A 99 -5.58 0.07 3.69
C LEU A 99 -5.93 -0.22 2.22
N LEU A 100 -5.06 0.19 1.31
CA LEU A 100 -5.23 0.07 -0.13
C LEU A 100 -4.30 -1.01 -0.66
N LEU A 101 -4.78 -1.80 -1.60
CA LEU A 101 -3.97 -2.71 -2.39
C LEU A 101 -4.30 -2.55 -3.87
N VAL A 102 -3.32 -2.12 -4.64
CA VAL A 102 -3.38 -2.15 -6.10
C VAL A 102 -2.86 -3.50 -6.58
N HIS A 103 -3.68 -4.20 -7.34
CA HIS A 103 -3.40 -5.54 -7.84
C HIS A 103 -3.88 -5.70 -9.28
N SER A 104 -3.57 -6.84 -9.91
CA SER A 104 -4.14 -7.19 -11.22
C SER A 104 -5.65 -7.40 -11.11
N ALA A 105 -6.43 -6.97 -12.10
CA ALA A 105 -7.89 -7.08 -12.14
C ALA A 105 -8.42 -8.53 -12.37
N THR A 106 -7.65 -9.55 -11.99
CA THR A 106 -8.06 -10.96 -12.04
C THR A 106 -8.81 -11.35 -10.77
N ASP A 107 -9.74 -12.30 -10.88
CA ASP A 107 -10.51 -12.78 -9.72
C ASP A 107 -9.62 -13.43 -8.65
N GLU A 108 -8.61 -14.20 -9.06
CA GLU A 108 -7.64 -14.81 -8.14
C GLU A 108 -6.86 -13.75 -7.34
N ALA A 109 -6.35 -12.72 -8.02
CA ALA A 109 -5.64 -11.62 -7.37
C ALA A 109 -6.56 -10.84 -6.42
N THR A 110 -7.83 -10.66 -6.79
CA THR A 110 -8.82 -9.99 -5.93
C THR A 110 -9.12 -10.80 -4.66
N ARG A 111 -9.20 -12.14 -4.78
CA ARG A 111 -9.38 -13.03 -3.63
C ARG A 111 -8.15 -13.01 -2.71
N ALA A 112 -6.95 -13.10 -3.28
CA ALA A 112 -5.69 -12.99 -2.57
C ALA A 112 -5.56 -11.62 -1.87
N ALA A 113 -5.96 -10.54 -2.55
CA ALA A 113 -5.96 -9.18 -2.03
C ALA A 113 -6.83 -9.05 -0.77
N LYS A 114 -8.04 -9.62 -0.79
CA LYS A 114 -8.92 -9.62 0.40
C LYS A 114 -8.26 -10.31 1.59
N ALA A 115 -7.69 -11.51 1.38
CA ALA A 115 -7.03 -12.26 2.45
C ALA A 115 -5.82 -11.50 3.01
N PHE A 116 -4.99 -10.92 2.14
CA PHE A 116 -3.85 -10.11 2.54
C PHE A 116 -4.28 -8.85 3.31
N LEU A 117 -5.26 -8.09 2.81
CA LEU A 117 -5.75 -6.88 3.45
C LEU A 117 -6.32 -7.15 4.84
N GLN A 118 -7.05 -8.25 5.01
CA GLN A 118 -7.56 -8.66 6.33
C GLN A 118 -6.41 -8.92 7.31
N SER A 119 -5.41 -9.72 6.93
CA SER A 119 -4.26 -9.99 7.80
C SER A 119 -3.39 -8.75 8.04
N ALA A 120 -3.26 -7.86 7.06
CA ALA A 120 -2.54 -6.60 7.20
C ALA A 120 -3.27 -5.65 8.17
N TYR A 121 -4.60 -5.61 8.13
CA TYR A 121 -5.42 -4.86 9.08
C TYR A 121 -5.25 -5.39 10.52
N GLU A 122 -5.31 -6.71 10.72
CA GLU A 122 -5.08 -7.32 12.04
C GLU A 122 -3.69 -6.97 12.59
N LEU A 123 -2.65 -7.01 11.74
CA LEU A 123 -1.29 -6.62 12.11
C LEU A 123 -1.20 -5.13 12.46
N TYR A 124 -1.86 -4.26 11.69
CA TYR A 124 -1.91 -2.82 11.93
C TYR A 124 -2.58 -2.50 13.27
N VAL A 125 -3.71 -3.12 13.57
CA VAL A 125 -4.40 -2.94 14.86
C VAL A 125 -3.48 -3.34 16.01
N LEU A 126 -2.90 -4.54 15.95
CA LEU A 126 -2.11 -5.09 17.06
C LEU A 126 -0.81 -4.35 17.34
N LEU A 127 -0.08 -3.93 16.29
CA LEU A 127 1.24 -3.31 16.45
C LEU A 127 1.21 -1.78 16.49
N VAL A 128 0.20 -1.17 15.88
CA VAL A 128 0.11 0.30 15.73
C VAL A 128 -0.98 0.85 16.63
N LEU A 129 -2.24 0.44 16.45
CA LEU A 129 -3.36 1.06 17.18
C LEU A 129 -3.42 0.66 18.66
N CYS A 130 -3.01 -0.56 19.02
CA CYS A 130 -2.94 -0.99 20.41
C CYS A 130 -1.70 -0.47 21.16
N ASN A 131 -0.80 0.25 20.48
CA ASN A 131 0.36 0.86 21.13
C ASN A 131 -0.01 2.24 21.71
N PRO A 132 -0.02 2.43 23.04
CA PRO A 132 -0.41 3.70 23.67
C PRO A 132 0.53 4.87 23.35
N PHE A 133 1.71 4.59 22.78
CA PHE A 133 2.69 5.60 22.39
C PHE A 133 2.66 5.93 20.90
N HIS A 134 1.75 5.33 20.13
CA HIS A 134 1.63 5.61 18.71
C HIS A 134 0.44 6.52 18.45
N LEU A 135 0.69 7.66 17.82
CA LEU A 135 -0.38 8.54 17.36
C LEU A 135 -0.94 8.02 16.03
N ALA A 136 -2.26 8.05 15.86
CA ALA A 136 -2.91 7.52 14.65
C ALA A 136 -2.49 8.24 13.36
N THR A 137 -2.04 9.50 13.47
CA THR A 137 -1.64 10.33 12.34
C THR A 137 -0.15 10.23 11.99
N GLU A 138 0.63 9.52 12.80
CA GLU A 138 2.08 9.38 12.59
C GLU A 138 2.42 8.23 11.63
N PRO A 139 3.49 8.38 10.82
CA PRO A 139 3.96 7.32 9.95
C PRO A 139 4.42 6.12 10.77
N VAL A 140 4.11 4.91 10.31
CA VAL A 140 4.51 3.68 11.00
C VAL A 140 5.99 3.42 10.73
N GLN A 141 6.83 3.67 11.72
CA GLN A 141 8.30 3.50 11.64
C GLN A 141 8.80 2.14 12.16
N SER A 142 7.90 1.23 12.56
CA SER A 142 8.30 -0.01 13.23
C SER A 142 8.85 -1.04 12.24
N ALA A 143 10.15 -1.38 12.40
CA ALA A 143 10.80 -2.41 11.58
C ALA A 143 10.09 -3.77 11.66
N ARG A 144 9.62 -4.15 12.86
CA ARG A 144 8.86 -5.38 13.08
C ARG A 144 7.58 -5.44 12.26
N PHE A 145 6.86 -4.32 12.14
CA PHE A 145 5.66 -4.27 11.31
C PHE A 145 6.00 -4.52 9.84
N HIS A 146 7.05 -3.87 9.34
CA HIS A 146 7.52 -4.03 7.96
C HIS A 146 7.91 -5.48 7.64
N GLU A 147 8.69 -6.13 8.50
CA GLU A 147 9.11 -7.53 8.33
C GLU A 147 7.92 -8.49 8.33
N GLN A 148 6.98 -8.32 9.26
CA GLN A 148 5.77 -9.15 9.32
C GLN A 148 4.87 -8.94 8.10
N LEU A 149 4.74 -7.69 7.64
CA LEU A 149 3.97 -7.37 6.44
C LEU A 149 4.58 -8.01 5.18
N LEU A 150 5.92 -8.04 5.06
CA LEU A 150 6.61 -8.75 3.98
C LEU A 150 6.37 -10.26 4.01
N LEU A 151 6.36 -10.87 5.21
CA LEU A 151 6.03 -12.29 5.37
C LEU A 151 4.58 -12.59 4.95
N LEU A 152 3.64 -11.71 5.30
CA LEU A 152 2.25 -11.82 4.87
C LEU A 152 2.11 -11.64 3.35
N ALA A 153 2.80 -10.65 2.78
CA ALA A 153 2.80 -10.43 1.33
C ALA A 153 3.33 -11.67 0.61
N LYS A 154 4.43 -12.26 1.10
CA LYS A 154 4.93 -13.52 0.56
C LYS A 154 3.92 -14.65 0.70
N LYS A 155 3.26 -14.79 1.86
CA LYS A 155 2.28 -15.87 2.07
C LYS A 155 1.05 -15.78 1.17
N HIS A 156 0.53 -14.56 0.94
CA HIS A 156 -0.76 -14.35 0.27
C HIS A 156 -0.65 -13.94 -1.19
N LEU A 157 0.45 -13.27 -1.59
CA LEU A 157 0.61 -12.66 -2.91
C LEU A 157 1.61 -13.40 -3.80
N SER A 158 2.33 -14.41 -3.29
CA SER A 158 3.30 -15.21 -4.06
C SER A 158 2.71 -16.46 -4.71
N GLY A 159 1.39 -16.52 -4.86
CA GLY A 159 0.68 -17.61 -5.55
C GLY A 159 0.84 -17.57 -7.06
#